data_AF-A0A4S2KE75-F1
#
_entry.id   AF-A0A4S2KE75-F1
#
_cell.length_a   1.000
_cell.length_b   1.000
_cell.length_c   1.000
_cell.angle_alpha   90.00
_cell.angle_beta   90.00
_cell.angle_gamma   90.00
#
_symmetry.space_group_name_H-M   'P 1'
#
loop_
_entity.id
_entity.type
_entity.pdbx_description
1 polymer ?
#
loop_
_entity_poly.entity_id
_entity_poly.type
_entity_poly.pdbx_seq_one_letter_code
_entity_poly.pdbx_strand_id
1 'polypeptide(L)'
;MGNVSIIMEQPSINKIHRNLQDVSLPSTIEDLKNPTEDYIVNLLTTFLLQFCINMSLIDQPLPEQLDAMAYYEDSDVINLINLHAVVARIFDKIFIHDFCLTDITSPGQKRFRKQAQYLSNFVLYTLHTKSKFNEKMDEIQTMSKLLKELKERKAQVSEAINNKLMHKAKQLSMIEKLEAEIRHVQSRTGQFNKKELELEVMKNDIEKENQKAKELYGSVKTTAKKLSKMITEIQSEVVNSPEEYRSRLNEIEDQHKLKVKERSEVQNAIQDKKQLIKQVGEKLNFVKKMTGDFCILADIYKEQQSKKAKLDEVKKETDSFNNIWIESKTKLAKHKDQVDTEKNNLQTYREEDMRPLCDLYTQLLSERKIRKTKLDKDQDCFNEKCLKRNKLQADVKKIEEETVIFINSCQETYNNEIANLLTILTARMTSSAFHKLCALVRYNQQQEITPQQESSSQVAQLQIDMRTPFVPYKRSVLEEIPQEVAQLQIDMRTPFVPYKRRMSLKEYRRKPSVLEEIPQGNLSLKDKFSAVSPEDKGIIEPAQDQLQDNSSMEESTARKDTIEILLIIHKK
;
A
#
# COMPACT_ATOMS: atom_id res chain seq x y z
N MET A 1 -51.48 46.37 35.79
CA MET A 1 -51.75 45.05 35.18
C MET A 1 -52.23 44.14 36.29
N GLY A 2 -53.43 43.58 36.16
CA GLY A 2 -54.07 42.79 37.22
C GLY A 2 -53.36 41.46 37.43
N ASN A 3 -53.22 41.06 38.70
CA ASN A 3 -52.87 39.70 39.09
C ASN A 3 -53.96 38.75 38.61
N VAL A 4 -53.78 38.15 37.44
CA VAL A 4 -54.55 36.99 37.02
C VAL A 4 -53.97 35.78 37.75
N SER A 5 -54.47 35.51 38.96
CA SER A 5 -54.37 34.18 39.55
C SER A 5 -55.14 33.22 38.64
N ILE A 6 -54.43 32.53 37.75
CA ILE A 6 -54.96 31.36 37.04
C ILE A 6 -55.18 30.29 38.10
N ILE A 7 -56.37 30.27 38.69
CA ILE A 7 -56.85 29.13 39.47
C ILE A 7 -57.07 28.02 38.45
N MET A 8 -56.06 27.18 38.22
CA MET A 8 -56.28 25.90 37.54
C MET A 8 -57.30 25.12 38.38
N GLU A 9 -58.50 24.88 37.83
CA GLU A 9 -59.48 23.96 38.41
C GLU A 9 -58.78 22.67 38.84
N GLN A 10 -58.98 22.25 40.08
CA GLN A 10 -58.47 20.98 40.59
C GLN A 10 -58.97 19.86 39.66
N PRO A 11 -58.10 19.20 38.88
CA PRO A 11 -58.55 18.17 37.96
C PRO A 11 -59.11 17.00 38.76
N SER A 12 -60.13 16.34 38.21
CA SER A 12 -60.66 15.12 38.82
C SER A 12 -59.56 14.06 38.93
N ILE A 13 -59.59 13.27 40.01
CA ILE A 13 -58.63 12.18 40.27
C ILE A 13 -58.52 11.26 39.04
N ASN A 14 -59.65 10.99 38.38
CA ASN A 14 -59.70 10.18 37.17
C ASN A 14 -58.90 10.77 36.00
N LYS A 15 -58.83 12.09 35.88
CA LYS A 15 -58.03 12.76 34.84
C LYS A 15 -56.54 12.62 35.12
N ILE A 16 -56.12 12.80 36.38
CA ILE A 16 -54.72 12.63 36.79
C ILE A 16 -54.27 11.18 36.58
N HIS A 17 -55.12 10.23 36.97
CA HIS A 17 -54.87 8.79 36.78
C HIS A 17 -54.62 8.43 35.31
N ARG A 18 -55.52 8.86 34.40
CA ARG A 18 -55.34 8.62 32.96
C ARG A 18 -54.07 9.25 32.43
N ASN A 19 -53.82 10.51 32.78
CA ASN A 19 -52.62 11.21 32.32
C ASN A 19 -51.33 10.48 32.74
N LEU A 20 -51.25 9.97 33.97
CA LEU A 20 -50.11 9.19 34.45
C LEU A 20 -49.96 7.87 33.67
N GLN A 21 -51.07 7.16 33.43
CA GLN A 21 -51.05 5.94 32.63
C GLN A 21 -50.64 6.17 31.18
N ASP A 22 -51.14 7.24 30.55
CA ASP A 22 -50.82 7.62 29.17
C ASP A 22 -49.31 7.86 28.98
N VAL A 23 -48.64 8.35 30.02
CA VAL A 23 -47.18 8.54 30.03
C VAL A 23 -46.40 7.36 30.60
N SER A 24 -47.06 6.23 30.86
CA SER A 24 -46.45 5.01 31.42
C SER A 24 -45.86 5.18 32.83
N LEU A 25 -46.43 6.08 33.64
CA LEU A 25 -46.10 6.21 35.06
C LEU A 25 -47.07 5.39 35.93
N PRO A 26 -46.60 4.79 37.03
CA PRO A 26 -47.43 3.94 37.88
C PRO A 26 -48.55 4.74 38.54
N SER A 27 -49.78 4.28 38.41
CA SER A 27 -50.94 4.93 39.03
C SER A 27 -52.08 3.95 39.23
N THR A 28 -52.68 3.96 40.41
CA THR A 28 -54.05 3.50 40.65
C THR A 28 -54.87 4.64 41.25
N ILE A 29 -56.20 4.56 41.12
CA ILE A 29 -57.10 5.55 41.74
C ILE A 29 -56.93 5.57 43.27
N GLU A 30 -56.63 4.41 43.87
CA GLU A 30 -56.45 4.30 45.31
C GLU A 30 -55.15 4.97 45.76
N ASP A 31 -54.05 4.78 45.04
CA ASP A 31 -52.78 5.45 45.34
C ASP A 31 -52.88 6.98 45.22
N LEU A 32 -53.70 7.49 44.31
CA LEU A 32 -53.97 8.94 44.22
C LEU A 32 -54.90 9.44 45.34
N LYS A 33 -55.75 8.56 45.89
CA LYS A 33 -56.60 8.88 47.03
C LYS A 33 -55.78 8.89 48.31
N ASN A 34 -55.00 7.85 48.54
CA ASN A 34 -54.24 7.56 49.74
C ASN A 34 -52.80 7.19 49.34
N PRO A 35 -51.94 8.19 49.01
CA PRO A 35 -50.58 7.92 48.61
C PRO A 35 -49.77 7.34 49.78
N THR A 36 -48.99 6.31 49.51
CA THR A 36 -48.03 5.70 50.45
C THR A 36 -46.61 6.04 50.05
N GLU A 37 -45.66 5.99 50.99
CA GLU A 37 -44.24 6.23 50.72
C GLU A 37 -43.71 5.34 49.58
N ASP A 38 -43.95 4.02 49.67
CA ASP A 38 -43.55 3.05 48.64
C ASP A 38 -44.05 3.43 47.25
N TYR A 39 -45.30 3.90 47.16
CA TYR A 39 -45.88 4.33 45.91
C TYR A 39 -45.19 5.59 45.36
N ILE A 40 -44.93 6.59 46.21
CA ILE A 40 -44.24 7.81 45.80
C ILE A 40 -42.82 7.50 45.32
N VAL A 41 -42.08 6.67 46.07
CA VAL A 41 -40.73 6.24 45.69
C VAL A 41 -40.75 5.52 44.35
N ASN A 42 -41.68 4.60 44.13
CA ASN A 42 -41.83 3.89 42.86
C ASN A 42 -42.18 4.83 41.69
N LEU A 43 -43.10 5.78 41.91
CA LEU A 43 -43.50 6.76 40.91
C LEU A 43 -42.33 7.67 40.51
N LEU A 44 -41.60 8.21 41.48
CA LEU A 44 -40.46 9.07 41.24
C LEU A 44 -39.31 8.30 40.56
N THR A 45 -39.03 7.09 41.00
CA THR A 45 -38.03 6.21 40.39
C THR A 45 -38.37 5.90 38.94
N THR A 46 -39.62 5.52 38.66
CA THR A 46 -40.08 5.24 37.29
C THR A 46 -39.98 6.49 36.41
N PHE A 47 -40.33 7.65 36.95
CA PHE A 47 -40.17 8.93 36.27
C PHE A 47 -38.71 9.22 35.91
N LEU A 48 -37.77 9.06 36.84
CA LEU A 48 -36.35 9.28 36.59
C LEU A 48 -35.80 8.32 35.53
N LEU A 49 -36.20 7.04 35.59
CA LEU A 49 -35.81 6.02 34.62
C LEU A 49 -36.29 6.35 33.20
N GLN A 50 -37.46 6.98 33.06
CA GLN A 50 -37.99 7.41 31.75
C GLN A 50 -37.09 8.44 31.05
N PHE A 51 -36.32 9.21 31.82
CA PHE A 51 -35.32 10.16 31.31
C PHE A 51 -33.89 9.61 31.33
N CYS A 52 -33.74 8.29 31.43
CA CYS A 52 -32.45 7.59 31.48
C CYS A 52 -31.54 8.07 32.62
N ILE A 53 -32.10 8.56 33.72
CA ILE A 53 -31.33 8.91 34.92
C ILE A 53 -30.98 7.61 35.64
N ASN A 54 -29.68 7.42 35.89
CA ASN A 54 -29.18 6.18 36.44
C ASN A 54 -29.45 6.10 37.96
N MET A 55 -30.43 5.28 38.35
CA MET A 55 -30.80 5.07 39.76
C MET A 55 -29.65 4.51 40.59
N SER A 56 -28.77 3.67 40.02
CA SER A 56 -27.63 3.13 40.76
C SER A 56 -26.64 4.20 41.24
N LEU A 57 -26.64 5.40 40.62
CA LEU A 57 -25.85 6.52 41.11
C LEU A 57 -26.55 7.31 42.21
N ILE A 58 -27.88 7.25 42.28
CA ILE A 58 -28.69 7.91 43.31
C ILE A 58 -28.67 7.07 44.60
N ASP A 59 -28.74 5.76 44.46
CA ASP A 59 -28.70 4.78 45.57
C ASP A 59 -27.29 4.62 46.17
N GLN A 60 -26.29 5.34 45.65
CA GLN A 60 -24.93 5.33 46.19
C GLN A 60 -24.71 6.57 47.06
N PRO A 61 -24.11 6.42 48.26
CA PRO A 61 -23.70 7.56 49.07
C PRO A 61 -22.62 8.37 48.35
N LEU A 62 -22.72 9.69 48.45
CA LEU A 62 -21.68 10.61 48.01
C LEU A 62 -20.47 10.55 48.96
N PRO A 63 -19.24 10.85 48.48
CA PRO A 63 -18.05 10.88 49.31
C PRO A 63 -18.21 11.72 50.59
N GLU A 64 -18.87 12.88 50.49
CA GLU A 64 -19.10 13.77 51.64
C GLU A 64 -20.10 13.17 52.66
N GLN A 65 -21.02 12.32 52.20
CA GLN A 65 -21.95 11.59 53.06
C GLN A 65 -21.25 10.43 53.77
N LEU A 66 -20.34 9.74 53.06
CA LEU A 66 -19.48 8.69 53.63
C LEU A 66 -18.59 9.24 54.76
N ASP A 67 -17.98 10.41 54.54
CA ASP A 67 -17.12 11.07 55.53
C ASP A 67 -17.90 11.50 56.79
N ALA A 68 -19.17 11.87 56.63
CA ALA A 68 -20.05 12.24 57.73
C ALA A 68 -20.63 11.03 58.49
N MET A 69 -20.64 9.84 57.89
CA MET A 69 -21.26 8.64 58.44
C MET A 69 -20.21 7.61 58.85
N ALA A 70 -19.73 7.71 60.10
CA ALA A 70 -18.71 6.81 60.65
C ALA A 70 -19.19 5.34 60.83
N TYR A 71 -20.49 5.06 60.80
CA TYR A 71 -21.09 3.73 60.90
C TYR A 71 -22.21 3.56 59.87
N TYR A 72 -22.12 2.48 59.08
CA TYR A 72 -22.86 2.28 57.83
C TYR A 72 -24.09 1.36 58.05
N GLU A 73 -25.10 1.84 58.78
CA GLU A 73 -26.36 1.08 58.98
C GLU A 73 -27.60 1.72 58.33
N ASP A 74 -27.58 3.02 57.99
CA ASP A 74 -28.76 3.74 57.46
C ASP A 74 -28.70 4.01 55.95
N SER A 75 -28.52 2.96 55.13
CA SER A 75 -28.49 3.09 53.66
C SER A 75 -29.80 3.65 53.08
N ASP A 76 -30.94 3.35 53.71
CA ASP A 76 -32.26 3.75 53.21
C ASP A 76 -32.50 5.26 53.34
N VAL A 77 -31.99 5.87 54.43
CA VAL A 77 -32.11 7.32 54.65
C VAL A 77 -31.26 8.10 53.64
N ILE A 78 -30.07 7.59 53.31
CA ILE A 78 -29.21 8.21 52.29
C ILE A 78 -29.89 8.15 50.93
N ASN A 79 -30.39 6.98 50.54
CA ASN A 79 -31.08 6.77 49.26
C ASN A 79 -32.26 7.73 49.12
N LEU A 80 -33.04 7.89 50.19
CA LEU A 80 -34.17 8.80 50.24
C LEU A 80 -33.74 10.28 50.12
N ILE A 81 -32.67 10.69 50.81
CA ILE A 81 -32.11 12.06 50.71
C ILE A 81 -31.61 12.33 49.29
N ASN A 82 -30.90 11.38 48.68
CA ASN A 82 -30.38 11.52 47.33
C ASN A 82 -31.51 11.59 46.30
N LEU A 83 -32.54 10.73 46.45
CA LEU A 83 -33.74 10.76 45.62
C LEU A 83 -34.43 12.13 45.73
N HIS A 84 -34.65 12.63 46.95
CA HIS A 84 -35.22 13.96 47.18
C HIS A 84 -34.39 15.05 46.51
N ALA A 85 -33.07 15.04 46.69
CA ALA A 85 -32.19 16.07 46.12
C ALA A 85 -32.26 16.13 44.59
N VAL A 86 -32.27 14.97 43.91
CA VAL A 86 -32.40 14.89 42.46
C VAL A 86 -33.78 15.37 42.00
N VAL A 87 -34.84 14.84 42.62
CA VAL A 87 -36.22 15.17 42.25
C VAL A 87 -36.53 16.64 42.51
N ALA A 88 -36.11 17.20 43.65
CA ALA A 88 -36.31 18.61 44.00
C ALA A 88 -35.73 19.55 42.93
N ARG A 89 -34.53 19.24 42.41
CA ARG A 89 -33.89 20.03 41.35
C ARG A 89 -34.66 19.97 40.03
N ILE A 90 -35.26 18.83 39.71
CA ILE A 90 -36.11 18.70 38.52
C ILE A 90 -37.44 19.43 38.75
N PHE A 91 -38.01 19.27 39.94
CA PHE A 91 -39.29 19.87 40.35
C PHE A 91 -39.24 21.39 40.31
N ASP A 92 -38.12 22.00 40.71
CA ASP A 92 -37.87 23.44 40.53
C ASP A 92 -37.98 23.89 39.06
N LYS A 93 -37.57 23.04 38.10
CA LYS A 93 -37.67 23.34 36.66
C LYS A 93 -39.05 23.11 36.06
N ILE A 94 -39.91 22.38 36.77
CA ILE A 94 -41.32 22.14 36.36
C ILE A 94 -42.31 22.88 37.27
N PHE A 95 -41.87 24.00 37.88
CA PHE A 95 -42.68 24.93 38.67
C PHE A 95 -43.21 24.36 40.00
N ILE A 96 -42.54 23.35 40.56
CA ILE A 96 -42.77 22.84 41.92
C ILE A 96 -41.58 23.22 42.80
N HIS A 97 -41.61 24.41 43.39
CA HIS A 97 -40.46 24.98 44.13
C HIS A 97 -40.37 24.54 45.59
N ASP A 98 -41.44 23.98 46.16
CA ASP A 98 -41.59 23.72 47.59
C ASP A 98 -41.50 22.22 47.95
N PHE A 99 -40.98 21.37 47.06
CA PHE A 99 -40.89 19.92 47.26
C PHE A 99 -39.98 19.54 48.44
N CYS A 100 -40.53 18.86 49.44
CA CYS A 100 -39.83 18.50 50.68
C CYS A 100 -39.83 17.00 50.94
N LEU A 101 -38.97 16.53 51.85
CA LEU A 101 -38.81 15.10 52.16
C LEU A 101 -40.13 14.44 52.63
N THR A 102 -40.97 15.19 53.35
CA THR A 102 -42.29 14.74 53.79
C THR A 102 -43.26 14.47 52.64
N ASP A 103 -43.03 15.05 51.45
CA ASP A 103 -43.82 14.73 50.26
C ASP A 103 -43.53 13.32 49.75
N ILE A 104 -42.45 12.69 50.22
CA ILE A 104 -42.10 11.29 49.94
C ILE A 104 -42.53 10.40 51.12
N THR A 105 -42.07 10.70 52.34
CA THR A 105 -42.29 9.84 53.52
C THR A 105 -43.69 9.93 54.12
N SER A 106 -44.41 11.03 53.89
CA SER A 106 -45.74 11.27 54.46
C SER A 106 -46.59 12.12 53.50
N PRO A 107 -46.88 11.61 52.28
CA PRO A 107 -47.45 12.41 51.20
C PRO A 107 -48.87 12.90 51.50
N GLY A 108 -49.06 14.22 51.45
CA GLY A 108 -50.38 14.82 51.58
C GLY A 108 -51.23 14.64 50.31
N GLN A 109 -52.41 14.02 50.41
CA GLN A 109 -53.27 13.67 49.26
C GLN A 109 -53.48 14.81 48.24
N LYS A 110 -53.88 16.00 48.69
CA LYS A 110 -54.13 17.17 47.82
C LYS A 110 -52.85 17.67 47.16
N ARG A 111 -51.75 17.67 47.92
CA ARG A 111 -50.44 18.16 47.47
C ARG A 111 -49.84 17.21 46.44
N PHE A 112 -49.88 15.92 46.73
CA PHE A 112 -49.41 14.88 45.84
C PHE A 112 -50.17 14.88 44.51
N ARG A 113 -51.51 14.97 44.51
CA ARG A 113 -52.28 15.06 43.25
C ARG A 113 -51.84 16.24 42.37
N LYS A 114 -51.54 17.40 42.98
CA LYS A 114 -50.98 18.54 42.25
C LYS A 114 -49.62 18.17 41.66
N GLN A 115 -48.70 17.62 42.45
CA GLN A 115 -47.37 17.21 41.98
C GLN A 115 -47.44 16.19 40.83
N ALA A 116 -48.28 15.16 40.96
CA ALA A 116 -48.50 14.15 39.93
C ALA A 116 -49.09 14.72 38.63
N GLN A 117 -49.93 15.75 38.72
CA GLN A 117 -50.42 16.48 37.54
C GLN A 117 -49.28 17.21 36.82
N TYR A 118 -48.43 17.94 37.55
CA TYR A 118 -47.27 18.62 36.94
C TYR A 118 -46.30 17.62 36.32
N LEU A 119 -46.07 16.49 37.00
CA LEU A 119 -45.23 15.39 36.51
C LEU A 119 -45.74 14.83 35.18
N SER A 120 -47.01 14.41 35.12
CA SER A 120 -47.61 13.88 33.89
C SER A 120 -47.64 14.90 32.76
N ASN A 121 -47.97 16.17 33.05
CA ASN A 121 -47.94 17.23 32.05
C ASN A 121 -46.53 17.46 31.47
N PHE A 122 -45.49 17.41 32.31
CA PHE A 122 -44.12 17.54 31.86
C PHE A 122 -43.73 16.37 30.94
N VAL A 123 -44.04 15.13 31.33
CA VAL A 123 -43.74 13.97 30.48
C VAL A 123 -44.50 14.05 29.15
N LEU A 124 -45.79 14.41 29.16
CA LEU A 124 -46.56 14.63 27.93
C LEU A 124 -45.91 15.70 27.04
N TYR A 125 -45.50 16.83 27.61
CA TYR A 125 -44.79 17.88 26.88
C TYR A 125 -43.50 17.35 26.23
N THR A 126 -42.72 16.54 26.96
CA THR A 126 -41.48 15.97 26.42
C THR A 126 -41.75 14.99 25.29
N LEU A 127 -42.79 14.15 25.37
CA LEU A 127 -43.19 13.22 24.30
C LEU A 127 -43.59 13.97 23.02
N HIS A 128 -44.40 15.03 23.15
CA HIS A 128 -44.77 15.87 22.01
C HIS A 128 -43.57 16.59 21.41
N THR A 129 -42.68 17.11 22.26
CA THR A 129 -41.50 17.85 21.81
C THR A 129 -40.44 16.94 21.20
N LYS A 130 -40.32 15.68 21.66
CA LYS A 130 -39.39 14.66 21.14
C LYS A 130 -39.55 14.47 19.63
N SER A 131 -40.78 14.52 19.12
CA SER A 131 -41.05 14.40 17.68
C SER A 131 -40.33 15.46 16.83
N LYS A 132 -40.10 16.66 17.38
CA LYS A 132 -39.37 17.74 16.70
C LYS A 132 -37.88 17.44 16.51
N PHE A 133 -37.35 16.45 17.24
CA PHE A 133 -35.95 16.04 17.16
C PHE A 133 -35.74 14.74 16.37
N ASN A 134 -36.81 14.12 15.85
CA ASN A 134 -36.70 12.84 15.14
C ASN A 134 -35.76 12.93 13.93
N GLU A 135 -35.86 13.98 13.11
CA GLU A 135 -34.99 14.17 11.94
C GLU A 135 -33.50 14.22 12.33
N LYS A 136 -33.17 14.97 13.39
CA LYS A 136 -31.80 15.04 13.93
C LYS A 136 -31.33 13.70 14.48
N MET A 137 -32.23 12.93 15.11
CA MET A 137 -31.92 11.61 15.63
C MET A 137 -31.63 10.62 14.50
N ASP A 138 -32.42 10.65 13.44
CA ASP A 138 -32.24 9.83 12.24
C ASP A 138 -30.92 10.17 11.52
N GLU A 139 -30.56 11.47 11.48
CA GLU A 139 -29.25 11.92 10.98
C GLU A 139 -28.10 11.34 11.80
N ILE A 140 -28.18 11.41 13.14
CA ILE A 140 -27.18 10.83 14.06
C ILE A 140 -27.06 9.32 13.85
N GLN A 141 -28.18 8.60 13.74
CA GLN A 141 -28.18 7.16 13.50
C GLN A 141 -27.55 6.81 12.14
N THR A 142 -27.89 7.57 11.09
CA THR A 142 -27.33 7.40 9.75
C THR A 142 -25.83 7.64 9.75
N MET A 143 -25.37 8.72 10.40
CA MET A 143 -23.95 9.04 10.55
C MET A 143 -23.20 7.96 11.35
N SER A 144 -23.80 7.46 12.44
CA SER A 144 -23.24 6.38 13.24
C SER A 144 -23.08 5.08 12.44
N LYS A 145 -24.08 4.74 11.62
CA LYS A 145 -24.02 3.59 10.70
C LYS A 145 -22.90 3.76 9.67
N LEU A 146 -22.81 4.93 9.03
CA LEU A 146 -21.75 5.23 8.06
C LEU A 146 -20.35 5.14 8.71
N LEU A 147 -20.19 5.66 9.93
CA LEU A 147 -18.94 5.58 10.67
C LEU A 147 -18.53 4.11 10.92
N LYS A 148 -19.49 3.25 11.28
CA LYS A 148 -19.25 1.82 11.49
C LYS A 148 -18.80 1.14 10.20
N GLU A 149 -19.49 1.39 9.08
CA GLU A 149 -19.11 0.86 7.76
C GLU A 149 -17.73 1.34 7.30
N LEU A 150 -17.38 2.60 7.55
CA LEU A 150 -16.05 3.14 7.24
C LEU A 150 -14.94 2.50 8.08
N LYS A 151 -15.19 2.23 9.36
CA LYS A 151 -14.25 1.50 10.22
C LYS A 151 -14.01 0.08 9.71
N GLU A 152 -15.07 -0.60 9.29
CA GLU A 152 -14.97 -1.96 8.74
C GLU A 152 -14.21 -1.98 7.41
N ARG A 153 -14.53 -1.07 6.47
CA ARG A 153 -13.78 -0.93 5.21
C ARG A 153 -12.30 -0.61 5.45
N LYS A 154 -11.99 0.24 6.43
CA LYS A 154 -10.59 0.53 6.80
C LYS A 154 -9.85 -0.73 7.24
N ALA A 155 -10.49 -1.59 8.03
CA ALA A 155 -9.91 -2.86 8.46
C ALA A 155 -9.64 -3.79 7.26
N GLN A 156 -10.63 -3.97 6.38
CA GLN A 156 -10.51 -4.79 5.17
C GLN A 156 -9.38 -4.31 4.23
N VAL A 157 -9.28 -2.99 4.01
CA VAL A 157 -8.20 -2.42 3.19
C VAL A 157 -6.83 -2.65 3.82
N SER A 158 -6.73 -2.52 5.14
CA SER A 158 -5.46 -2.75 5.86
C SER A 158 -5.01 -4.20 5.75
N GLU A 159 -5.95 -5.14 5.87
CA GLU A 159 -5.69 -6.57 5.68
C GLU A 159 -5.25 -6.89 4.24
N ALA A 160 -5.91 -6.34 3.24
CA ALA A 160 -5.55 -6.51 1.83
C ALA A 160 -4.13 -5.98 1.53
N ILE A 161 -3.75 -4.82 2.10
CA ILE A 161 -2.39 -4.28 1.99
C ILE A 161 -1.38 -5.24 2.62
N ASN A 162 -1.67 -5.75 3.81
CA ASN A 162 -0.78 -6.67 4.51
C ASN A 162 -0.57 -7.97 3.72
N ASN A 163 -1.64 -8.56 3.19
CA ASN A 163 -1.57 -9.77 2.35
C ASN A 163 -0.71 -9.53 1.10
N LYS A 164 -0.85 -8.37 0.45
CA LYS A 164 -0.03 -8.00 -0.70
C LYS A 164 1.44 -7.81 -0.34
N LEU A 165 1.75 -7.24 0.83
CA LEU A 165 3.12 -7.12 1.33
C LEU A 165 3.74 -8.49 1.61
N MET A 166 3.00 -9.40 2.24
CA MET A 166 3.46 -10.77 2.50
C MET A 166 3.74 -11.54 1.22
N HIS A 167 2.89 -11.39 0.19
CA HIS A 167 3.14 -11.99 -1.12
C HIS A 167 4.42 -11.44 -1.77
N LYS A 168 4.62 -10.12 -1.74
CA LYS A 168 5.85 -9.50 -2.26
C LYS A 168 7.10 -9.97 -1.52
N ALA A 169 7.04 -10.10 -0.19
CA ALA A 169 8.15 -10.60 0.61
C ALA A 169 8.52 -12.05 0.22
N LYS A 170 7.52 -12.91 -0.01
CA LYS A 170 7.74 -14.28 -0.52
C LYS A 170 8.39 -14.28 -1.91
N GLN A 171 7.92 -13.43 -2.82
CA GLN A 171 8.51 -13.31 -4.16
C GLN A 171 9.97 -12.83 -4.10
N LEU A 172 10.28 -11.84 -3.27
CA LEU A 172 11.64 -11.35 -3.06
C LEU A 172 12.57 -12.44 -2.54
N SER A 173 12.13 -13.21 -1.54
CA SER A 173 12.89 -14.35 -1.02
C SER A 173 13.16 -15.42 -2.10
N MET A 174 12.21 -15.66 -3.00
CA MET A 174 12.40 -16.58 -4.12
C MET A 174 13.41 -16.05 -5.15
N ILE A 175 13.37 -14.74 -5.44
CA ILE A 175 14.36 -14.09 -6.31
C ILE A 175 15.76 -14.21 -5.72
N GLU A 176 15.94 -13.91 -4.43
CA GLU A 176 17.24 -14.03 -3.75
C GLU A 176 17.80 -15.46 -3.83
N LYS A 177 16.94 -16.47 -3.68
CA LYS A 177 17.32 -17.88 -3.82
C LYS A 177 17.77 -18.22 -5.24
N LEU A 178 17.01 -17.80 -6.25
CA LEU A 178 17.35 -18.02 -7.65
C LEU A 178 18.65 -17.30 -8.04
N GLU A 179 18.86 -16.06 -7.56
CA GLU A 179 20.11 -15.35 -7.77
C GLU A 179 21.31 -16.06 -7.15
N ALA A 180 21.15 -16.65 -5.96
CA ALA A 180 22.19 -17.46 -5.33
C ALA A 180 22.51 -18.72 -6.16
N GLU A 181 21.49 -19.39 -6.69
CA GLU A 181 21.66 -20.56 -7.58
C GLU A 181 22.36 -20.18 -8.90
N ILE A 182 21.97 -19.06 -9.53
CA ILE A 182 22.62 -18.54 -10.74
C ILE A 182 24.10 -18.25 -10.48
N ARG A 183 24.43 -17.56 -9.39
CA ARG A 183 25.84 -17.28 -9.01
C ARG A 183 26.64 -18.56 -8.83
N HIS A 184 26.05 -19.57 -8.22
CA HIS A 184 26.70 -20.88 -8.04
C HIS A 184 26.94 -21.60 -9.37
N VAL A 185 25.96 -21.61 -10.28
CA VAL A 185 26.11 -22.19 -11.62
C VAL A 185 27.19 -21.47 -12.42
N GLN A 186 27.18 -20.13 -12.43
CA GLN A 186 28.19 -19.32 -13.13
C GLN A 186 29.62 -19.62 -12.63
N SER A 187 29.79 -19.77 -11.31
CA SER A 187 31.07 -20.17 -10.72
C SER A 187 31.54 -21.54 -11.22
N ARG A 188 30.65 -22.54 -11.25
CA ARG A 188 30.96 -23.87 -11.80
C ARG A 188 31.31 -23.81 -13.29
N THR A 189 30.56 -23.06 -14.09
CA THR A 189 30.86 -22.87 -15.52
C THR A 189 32.24 -22.25 -15.72
N GLY A 190 32.61 -21.23 -14.94
CA GLY A 190 33.95 -20.65 -14.98
C GLY A 190 35.06 -21.66 -14.66
N GLN A 191 34.84 -22.55 -13.69
CA GLN A 191 35.78 -23.65 -13.41
C GLN A 191 35.88 -24.65 -14.55
N PHE A 192 34.77 -25.01 -15.19
CA PHE A 192 34.76 -25.92 -16.33
C PHE A 192 35.47 -25.33 -17.54
N ASN A 193 35.20 -24.06 -17.89
CA ASN A 193 35.88 -23.39 -18.99
C ASN A 193 37.39 -23.34 -18.78
N LYS A 194 37.85 -23.15 -17.53
CA LYS A 194 39.29 -23.20 -17.20
C LYS A 194 39.87 -24.59 -17.49
N LYS A 195 39.19 -25.66 -17.04
CA LYS A 195 39.61 -27.04 -17.30
C LYS A 195 39.59 -27.40 -18.78
N GLU A 196 38.59 -26.91 -19.53
CA GLU A 196 38.50 -27.09 -20.98
C GLU A 196 39.71 -26.48 -21.68
N LEU A 197 40.10 -25.26 -21.29
CA LEU A 197 41.29 -24.60 -21.84
C LEU A 197 42.57 -25.39 -21.54
N GLU A 198 42.72 -25.91 -20.31
CA GLU A 198 43.84 -26.77 -19.92
C GLU A 198 43.90 -28.07 -20.74
N LEU A 199 42.75 -28.70 -21.00
CA LEU A 199 42.65 -29.91 -21.83
C LEU A 199 42.96 -29.63 -23.30
N GLU A 200 42.52 -28.50 -23.86
CA GLU A 200 42.80 -28.15 -25.25
C GLU A 200 44.30 -27.90 -25.47
N VAL A 201 44.99 -27.29 -24.50
CA VAL A 201 46.46 -27.17 -24.52
C VAL A 201 47.11 -28.56 -24.54
N MET A 202 46.69 -29.45 -23.64
CA MET A 202 47.24 -30.81 -23.55
C MET A 202 47.01 -31.64 -24.82
N LYS A 203 45.83 -31.52 -25.43
CA LYS A 203 45.49 -32.16 -26.70
C LYS A 203 46.41 -31.70 -27.83
N ASN A 204 46.63 -30.39 -27.96
CA ASN A 204 47.52 -29.84 -28.98
C ASN A 204 48.97 -30.30 -28.81
N ASP A 205 49.46 -30.45 -27.58
CA ASP A 205 50.81 -30.95 -27.31
C ASP A 205 50.95 -32.43 -27.68
N ILE A 206 49.97 -33.27 -27.32
CA ILE A 206 49.94 -34.69 -27.69
C ILE A 206 49.86 -34.85 -29.22
N GLU A 207 49.07 -34.03 -29.91
CA GLU A 207 48.92 -34.08 -31.37
C GLU A 207 50.23 -33.73 -32.08
N LYS A 208 50.96 -32.73 -31.59
CA LYS A 208 52.32 -32.41 -32.07
C LYS A 208 53.30 -33.56 -31.87
N GLU A 209 53.28 -34.22 -30.72
CA GLU A 209 54.14 -35.39 -30.47
C GLU A 209 53.79 -36.57 -31.37
N ASN A 210 52.50 -36.82 -31.60
CA ASN A 210 52.03 -37.89 -32.48
C ASN A 210 52.44 -37.65 -33.94
N GLN A 211 52.42 -36.39 -34.39
CA GLN A 211 52.89 -36.04 -35.73
C GLN A 211 54.40 -36.30 -35.89
N LYS A 212 55.22 -35.94 -34.90
CA LYS A 212 56.66 -36.27 -34.88
C LYS A 212 56.88 -37.79 -34.93
N ALA A 213 56.10 -38.57 -34.19
CA ALA A 213 56.19 -40.02 -34.19
C ALA A 213 55.80 -40.64 -35.54
N LYS A 214 54.78 -40.11 -36.23
CA LYS A 214 54.39 -40.54 -37.59
C LYS A 214 55.51 -40.28 -38.60
N GLU A 215 56.15 -39.12 -38.53
CA GLU A 215 57.28 -38.77 -39.41
C GLU A 215 58.46 -39.71 -39.19
N LEU A 216 58.80 -39.99 -37.92
CA LEU A 216 59.82 -40.98 -37.56
C LEU A 216 59.48 -42.37 -38.10
N TYR A 217 58.27 -42.86 -37.88
CA TYR A 217 57.83 -44.16 -38.39
C TYR A 217 57.88 -44.24 -39.93
N GLY A 218 57.45 -43.17 -40.62
CA GLY A 218 57.54 -43.06 -42.07
C GLY A 218 58.98 -43.18 -42.56
N SER A 219 59.92 -42.48 -41.91
CA SER A 219 61.34 -42.57 -42.23
C SER A 219 61.87 -43.99 -42.07
N VAL A 220 61.65 -44.61 -40.90
CA VAL A 220 62.14 -45.97 -40.58
C VAL A 220 61.60 -47.00 -41.57
N LYS A 221 60.30 -46.95 -41.89
CA LYS A 221 59.66 -47.85 -42.85
C LYS A 221 60.27 -47.77 -44.25
N THR A 222 60.64 -46.57 -44.72
CA THR A 222 61.29 -46.41 -46.02
C THR A 222 62.69 -47.01 -46.05
N THR A 223 63.47 -46.82 -44.99
CA THR A 223 64.79 -47.47 -44.82
C THR A 223 64.67 -48.99 -44.77
N ALA A 224 63.73 -49.53 -43.99
CA ALA A 224 63.51 -50.98 -43.89
C ALA A 224 63.15 -51.60 -45.25
N LYS A 225 62.30 -50.93 -46.06
CA LYS A 225 61.98 -51.38 -47.42
C LYS A 225 63.20 -51.39 -48.36
N LYS A 226 64.05 -50.36 -48.30
CA LYS A 226 65.29 -50.29 -49.11
C LYS A 226 66.24 -51.44 -48.75
N LEU A 227 66.39 -51.71 -47.46
CA LEU A 227 67.22 -52.80 -46.94
C LEU A 227 66.69 -54.18 -47.32
N SER A 228 65.38 -54.41 -47.21
CA SER A 228 64.76 -55.67 -47.63
C SER A 228 64.97 -55.97 -49.11
N LYS A 229 64.99 -54.93 -49.96
CA LYS A 229 65.29 -55.07 -51.39
C LYS A 229 66.75 -55.51 -51.64
N MET A 230 67.70 -54.93 -50.91
CA MET A 230 69.12 -55.35 -50.98
C MET A 230 69.33 -56.78 -50.48
N ILE A 231 68.59 -57.21 -49.45
CA ILE A 231 68.67 -58.59 -48.94
C ILE A 231 68.22 -59.58 -50.01
N THR A 232 67.12 -59.29 -50.71
CA THR A 232 66.63 -60.15 -51.81
C THR A 232 67.57 -60.17 -53.00
N GLU A 233 68.26 -59.06 -53.31
CA GLU A 233 69.28 -59.00 -54.35
C GLU A 233 70.51 -59.88 -53.99
N ILE A 234 71.01 -59.79 -52.76
CA ILE A 234 72.17 -60.60 -52.30
C ILE A 234 71.81 -62.09 -52.19
N GLN A 235 70.58 -62.45 -51.79
CA GLN A 235 70.12 -63.84 -51.76
C GLN A 235 70.03 -64.47 -53.16
N SER A 236 69.82 -63.67 -54.21
CA SER A 236 69.81 -64.14 -55.60
C SER A 236 71.21 -64.36 -56.20
N GLU A 237 72.27 -63.89 -55.54
CA GLU A 237 73.66 -63.99 -56.00
C GLU A 237 74.41 -65.22 -55.44
N VAL A 238 73.80 -65.98 -54.51
CA VAL A 238 74.47 -67.04 -53.72
C VAL A 238 74.15 -68.48 -54.16
N VAL A 239 73.55 -68.70 -55.33
CA VAL A 239 73.41 -70.07 -55.86
C VAL A 239 73.77 -70.13 -57.34
N ASN A 240 74.95 -70.71 -57.64
CA ASN A 240 75.20 -71.56 -58.81
C ASN A 240 76.49 -72.39 -58.61
N SER A 241 76.29 -73.72 -58.57
CA SER A 241 77.13 -74.89 -59.00
C SER A 241 78.67 -74.85 -58.89
N PRO A 242 79.30 -76.00 -58.52
CA PRO A 242 80.10 -76.66 -59.55
C PRO A 242 80.02 -78.19 -59.52
N GLU A 243 79.28 -78.71 -60.49
CA GLU A 243 79.25 -80.12 -60.94
C GLU A 243 80.44 -80.43 -61.88
N GLU A 244 81.63 -79.89 -61.59
CA GLU A 244 82.77 -79.85 -62.53
C GLU A 244 84.10 -80.39 -61.96
N TYR A 245 84.06 -81.20 -60.89
CA TYR A 245 85.26 -81.81 -60.28
C TYR A 245 85.19 -83.34 -60.19
N ARG A 246 84.42 -84.00 -61.08
CA ARG A 246 84.22 -85.46 -61.04
C ARG A 246 85.01 -86.26 -62.08
N SER A 247 85.72 -85.61 -63.00
CA SER A 247 86.47 -86.31 -64.07
C SER A 247 87.99 -86.09 -64.05
N ARG A 248 88.54 -85.40 -63.04
CA ARG A 248 89.99 -85.19 -62.86
C ARG A 248 90.62 -86.07 -61.77
N LEU A 249 89.81 -86.92 -61.11
CA LEU A 249 90.21 -87.77 -59.98
C LEU A 249 90.80 -89.13 -60.42
N ASN A 250 90.47 -89.60 -61.63
CA ASN A 250 90.84 -90.95 -62.09
C ASN A 250 92.16 -91.03 -62.88
N GLU A 251 92.90 -89.93 -63.03
CA GLU A 251 94.15 -89.88 -63.83
C GLU A 251 95.40 -89.57 -62.96
N ILE A 252 95.20 -89.18 -61.69
CA ILE A 252 96.26 -88.74 -60.77
C ILE A 252 96.65 -89.84 -59.75
N GLU A 253 95.91 -90.96 -59.71
CA GLU A 253 96.10 -92.06 -58.77
C GLU A 253 97.33 -92.94 -59.11
N ASP A 254 97.80 -92.93 -60.36
CA ASP A 254 98.90 -93.79 -60.81
C ASP A 254 100.29 -93.14 -60.93
N GLN A 255 100.43 -91.82 -60.72
CA GLN A 255 101.75 -91.14 -60.77
C GLN A 255 102.16 -90.42 -59.47
N HIS A 256 101.34 -90.54 -58.42
CA HIS A 256 101.59 -90.02 -57.06
C HIS A 256 102.53 -90.90 -56.21
N LYS A 257 103.00 -92.05 -56.73
CA LYS A 257 103.99 -92.85 -56.03
C LYS A 257 105.34 -92.14 -56.10
N LEU A 258 105.71 -91.56 -54.95
CA LEU A 258 107.08 -91.28 -54.48
C LEU A 258 107.57 -89.81 -54.59
N LYS A 259 107.19 -89.02 -53.58
CA LYS A 259 108.13 -88.19 -52.78
C LYS A 259 108.66 -86.83 -53.28
N VAL A 260 107.87 -85.96 -53.93
CA VAL A 260 108.29 -84.55 -54.11
C VAL A 260 107.25 -83.51 -53.64
N LYS A 261 106.13 -83.97 -53.07
CA LYS A 261 104.96 -83.18 -52.66
C LYS A 261 104.97 -82.68 -51.19
N GLU A 262 106.08 -82.17 -50.67
CA GLU A 262 106.12 -81.76 -49.24
C GLU A 262 106.56 -80.32 -48.91
N ARG A 263 106.98 -79.48 -49.87
CA ARG A 263 107.50 -78.14 -49.48
C ARG A 263 106.98 -76.89 -50.18
N SER A 264 106.21 -76.95 -51.26
CA SER A 264 105.70 -75.72 -51.94
C SER A 264 104.21 -75.40 -51.72
N GLU A 265 103.40 -76.35 -51.23
CA GLU A 265 101.93 -76.15 -51.11
C GLU A 265 101.48 -75.42 -49.82
N VAL A 266 102.31 -75.39 -48.77
CA VAL A 266 101.95 -74.77 -47.47
C VAL A 266 101.87 -73.24 -47.54
N GLN A 267 102.67 -72.60 -48.40
CA GLN A 267 102.70 -71.14 -48.51
C GLN A 267 101.43 -70.55 -49.18
N ASN A 268 100.88 -71.23 -50.19
CA ASN A 268 99.69 -70.78 -50.91
C ASN A 268 98.39 -71.04 -50.11
N ALA A 269 98.32 -72.17 -49.37
CA ALA A 269 97.17 -72.49 -48.52
C ALA A 269 96.96 -71.48 -47.36
N ILE A 270 98.03 -70.83 -46.87
CA ILE A 270 97.93 -69.83 -45.78
C ILE A 270 97.39 -68.49 -46.31
N GLN A 271 97.68 -68.13 -47.57
CA GLN A 271 97.24 -66.86 -48.16
C GLN A 271 95.74 -66.90 -48.52
N ASP A 272 95.23 -68.03 -49.03
CA ASP A 272 93.81 -68.20 -49.35
C ASP A 272 92.93 -68.31 -48.09
N LYS A 273 93.44 -68.92 -47.01
CA LYS A 273 92.73 -68.98 -45.71
C LYS A 273 92.61 -67.59 -45.05
N LYS A 274 93.58 -66.71 -45.29
CA LYS A 274 93.60 -65.32 -44.76
C LYS A 274 92.56 -64.43 -45.46
N GLN A 275 92.34 -64.63 -46.76
CA GLN A 275 91.31 -63.94 -47.56
C GLN A 275 89.89 -64.36 -47.14
N LEU A 276 89.67 -65.65 -46.88
CA LEU A 276 88.39 -66.20 -46.41
C LEU A 276 88.01 -65.70 -45.00
N ILE A 277 88.97 -65.64 -44.07
CA ILE A 277 88.72 -65.12 -42.71
C ILE A 277 88.30 -63.63 -42.75
N LYS A 278 88.84 -62.84 -43.69
CA LYS A 278 88.46 -61.43 -43.86
C LYS A 278 87.01 -61.28 -44.35
N GLN A 279 86.59 -62.07 -45.34
CA GLN A 279 85.21 -62.05 -45.84
C GLN A 279 84.18 -62.54 -44.81
N VAL A 280 84.54 -63.53 -43.99
CA VAL A 280 83.69 -64.02 -42.91
C VAL A 280 83.54 -62.99 -41.78
N GLY A 281 84.62 -62.27 -41.44
CA GLY A 281 84.59 -61.20 -40.44
C GLY A 281 83.69 -60.01 -40.83
N GLU A 282 83.70 -59.61 -42.10
CA GLU A 282 82.84 -58.54 -42.63
C GLU A 282 81.36 -58.94 -42.63
N LYS A 283 81.05 -60.18 -43.03
CA LYS A 283 79.67 -60.72 -42.97
C LYS A 283 79.17 -60.85 -41.54
N LEU A 284 80.02 -61.23 -40.58
CA LEU A 284 79.63 -61.35 -39.17
C LEU A 284 79.35 -59.99 -38.51
N ASN A 285 80.12 -58.94 -38.86
CA ASN A 285 79.85 -57.58 -38.38
C ASN A 285 78.54 -57.01 -38.95
N PHE A 286 78.21 -57.34 -40.20
CA PHE A 286 76.93 -56.96 -40.79
C PHE A 286 75.75 -57.63 -40.09
N VAL A 287 75.85 -58.93 -39.79
CA VAL A 287 74.82 -59.66 -39.04
C VAL A 287 74.63 -59.07 -37.65
N LYS A 288 75.71 -58.75 -36.91
CA LYS A 288 75.60 -58.10 -35.59
C LYS A 288 74.92 -56.74 -35.64
N LYS A 289 75.20 -55.92 -36.68
CA LYS A 289 74.51 -54.65 -36.89
C LYS A 289 73.00 -54.87 -37.15
N MET A 290 72.68 -55.86 -37.97
CA MET A 290 71.29 -56.22 -38.27
C MET A 290 70.52 -56.68 -37.02
N THR A 291 71.17 -57.45 -36.14
CA THR A 291 70.57 -57.85 -34.86
C THR A 291 70.28 -56.65 -33.96
N GLY A 292 71.18 -55.66 -33.92
CA GLY A 292 70.95 -54.41 -33.18
C GLY A 292 69.75 -53.61 -33.72
N ASP A 293 69.64 -53.48 -35.04
CA ASP A 293 68.53 -52.76 -35.67
C ASP A 293 67.17 -53.48 -35.44
N PHE A 294 67.15 -54.81 -35.40
CA PHE A 294 65.95 -55.58 -35.07
C PHE A 294 65.53 -55.44 -33.59
N CYS A 295 66.48 -55.29 -32.66
CA CYS A 295 66.15 -54.99 -31.27
C CYS A 295 65.48 -53.61 -31.14
N ILE A 296 66.01 -52.59 -31.82
CA ILE A 296 65.39 -51.25 -31.85
C ILE A 296 63.97 -51.31 -32.44
N LEU A 297 63.77 -52.11 -33.49
CA LEU A 297 62.45 -52.29 -34.10
C LEU A 297 61.45 -52.96 -33.15
N ALA A 298 61.89 -53.94 -32.36
CA ALA A 298 61.05 -54.60 -31.36
C ALA A 298 60.63 -53.64 -30.23
N ASP A 299 61.53 -52.75 -29.80
CA ASP A 299 61.24 -51.73 -28.78
C ASP A 299 60.24 -50.68 -29.31
N ILE A 300 60.42 -50.22 -30.55
CA ILE A 300 59.45 -49.32 -31.22
C ILE A 300 58.08 -49.98 -31.36
N TYR A 301 58.03 -51.28 -31.68
CA TYR A 301 56.77 -52.01 -31.80
C TYR A 301 56.04 -52.13 -30.45
N LYS A 302 56.76 -52.38 -29.36
CA LYS A 302 56.20 -52.36 -27.99
C LYS A 302 55.66 -50.98 -27.62
N GLU A 303 56.41 -49.92 -27.94
CA GLU A 303 55.98 -48.54 -27.68
C GLU A 303 54.69 -48.21 -28.46
N GLN A 304 54.61 -48.62 -29.73
CA GLN A 304 53.43 -48.45 -30.58
C GLN A 304 52.21 -49.21 -30.04
N GLN A 305 52.40 -50.41 -29.49
CA GLN A 305 51.33 -51.17 -28.85
C GLN A 305 50.80 -50.45 -27.60
N SER A 306 51.68 -49.91 -26.75
CA SER A 306 51.28 -49.14 -25.57
C SER A 306 50.52 -47.86 -25.94
N LYS A 307 50.94 -47.19 -27.02
CA LYS A 307 50.28 -45.97 -27.52
C LYS A 307 48.92 -46.27 -28.14
N LYS A 308 48.77 -47.42 -28.80
CA LYS A 308 47.48 -47.88 -29.32
C LYS A 308 46.47 -48.17 -28.20
N ALA A 309 46.92 -48.80 -27.11
CA ALA A 309 46.08 -49.00 -25.93
C ALA A 309 45.60 -47.66 -25.31
N LYS A 310 46.50 -46.67 -25.20
CA LYS A 310 46.13 -45.31 -24.74
C LYS A 310 45.16 -44.60 -25.68
N LEU A 311 45.31 -44.78 -27.00
CA LEU A 311 44.40 -44.23 -28.00
C LEU A 311 42.99 -44.81 -27.83
N ASP A 312 42.87 -46.12 -27.60
CA ASP A 312 41.58 -46.78 -27.38
C ASP A 312 40.91 -46.33 -26.07
N GLU A 313 41.69 -46.00 -25.04
CA GLU A 313 41.21 -45.43 -23.78
C GLU A 313 40.70 -43.99 -23.95
N VAL A 314 41.44 -43.14 -24.66
CA VAL A 314 40.99 -41.78 -25.03
C VAL A 314 39.73 -41.84 -25.90
N LYS A 315 39.60 -42.84 -26.77
CA LYS A 315 38.40 -43.05 -27.58
C LYS A 315 37.17 -43.36 -26.70
N LYS A 316 37.33 -44.23 -25.70
CA LYS A 316 36.27 -44.53 -24.72
C LYS A 316 35.88 -43.30 -23.89
N GLU A 317 36.85 -42.50 -23.46
CA GLU A 317 36.56 -41.23 -22.77
C GLU A 317 35.84 -40.24 -23.69
N THR A 318 36.23 -40.14 -24.96
CA THR A 318 35.58 -39.28 -25.96
C THR A 318 34.13 -39.69 -26.18
N ASP A 319 33.87 -41.00 -26.31
CA ASP A 319 32.51 -41.53 -26.48
C ASP A 319 31.66 -41.32 -25.22
N SER A 320 32.26 -41.45 -24.03
CA SER A 320 31.61 -41.11 -22.74
C SER A 320 31.24 -39.62 -22.68
N PHE A 321 32.14 -38.72 -23.06
CA PHE A 321 31.89 -37.29 -23.09
C PHE A 321 30.79 -36.91 -24.07
N ASN A 322 30.77 -37.54 -25.25
CA ASN A 322 29.73 -37.32 -26.25
C ASN A 322 28.34 -37.72 -25.72
N ASN A 323 28.25 -38.83 -24.98
CA ASN A 323 26.99 -39.24 -24.35
C ASN A 323 26.53 -38.24 -23.28
N ILE A 324 27.44 -37.72 -22.44
CA ILE A 324 27.12 -36.70 -21.43
C ILE A 324 26.68 -35.39 -22.10
N TRP A 325 27.33 -35.01 -23.20
CA TRP A 325 26.98 -33.83 -23.98
C TRP A 325 25.59 -33.94 -24.60
N ILE A 326 25.27 -35.09 -25.22
CA ILE A 326 23.93 -35.37 -25.77
C ILE A 326 22.87 -35.34 -24.66
N GLU A 327 23.13 -35.96 -23.51
CA GLU A 327 22.21 -35.93 -22.37
C GLU A 327 21.96 -34.50 -21.87
N SER A 328 23.02 -33.69 -21.77
CA SER A 328 22.93 -32.29 -21.36
C SER A 328 22.17 -31.42 -22.37
N LYS A 329 22.37 -31.66 -23.67
CA LYS A 329 21.62 -30.99 -24.75
C LYS A 329 20.14 -31.34 -24.71
N THR A 330 19.82 -32.60 -24.44
CA THR A 330 18.43 -33.06 -24.27
C THR A 330 17.76 -32.45 -23.04
N LYS A 331 18.48 -32.31 -21.91
CA LYS A 331 17.99 -31.61 -20.72
C LYS A 331 17.76 -30.13 -20.99
N LEU A 332 18.64 -29.47 -21.74
CA LEU A 332 18.50 -28.06 -22.13
C LEU A 332 17.26 -27.84 -23.01
N ALA A 333 17.00 -28.74 -23.96
CA ALA A 333 15.82 -28.69 -24.81
C ALA A 333 14.52 -28.81 -23.99
N LYS A 334 14.45 -29.80 -23.08
CA LYS A 334 13.31 -29.94 -22.15
C LYS A 334 13.09 -28.71 -21.27
N HIS A 335 14.18 -28.10 -20.79
CA HIS A 335 14.10 -26.90 -19.96
C HIS A 335 13.64 -25.67 -20.75
N LYS A 336 13.95 -25.60 -22.05
CA LYS A 336 13.49 -24.54 -22.95
C LYS A 336 11.99 -24.63 -23.20
N ASP A 337 11.48 -25.82 -23.51
CA ASP A 337 10.04 -26.05 -23.70
C ASP A 337 9.25 -25.74 -22.41
N GLN A 338 9.82 -26.09 -21.25
CA GLN A 338 9.21 -25.77 -19.94
C GLN A 338 9.18 -24.27 -19.65
N VAL A 339 10.27 -23.55 -19.94
CA VAL A 339 10.35 -22.09 -19.76
C VAL A 339 9.41 -21.36 -20.73
N ASP A 340 9.29 -21.80 -21.98
CA ASP A 340 8.36 -21.19 -22.94
C ASP A 340 6.89 -21.44 -22.54
N THR A 341 6.59 -22.60 -21.95
CA THR A 341 5.26 -22.90 -21.39
C THR A 341 4.95 -22.04 -20.15
N GLU A 342 5.90 -21.90 -19.22
CA GLU A 342 5.74 -21.02 -18.05
C GLU A 342 5.63 -19.55 -18.43
N LYS A 343 6.39 -19.10 -19.43
CA LYS A 343 6.35 -17.73 -19.93
C LYS A 343 4.98 -17.40 -20.54
N ASN A 344 4.42 -18.32 -21.32
CA ASN A 344 3.07 -18.14 -21.87
C ASN A 344 2.01 -18.13 -20.76
N ASN A 345 2.10 -19.01 -19.77
CA ASN A 345 1.18 -19.02 -18.63
C ASN A 345 1.26 -17.74 -17.78
N LEU A 346 2.46 -17.22 -17.54
CA LEU A 346 2.68 -15.95 -16.83
C LEU A 346 2.18 -14.73 -17.63
N GLN A 347 2.29 -14.77 -18.95
CA GLN A 347 1.76 -13.74 -19.83
C GLN A 347 0.22 -13.71 -19.76
N THR A 348 -0.43 -14.87 -19.84
CA THR A 348 -1.88 -15.01 -19.71
C THR A 348 -2.36 -14.54 -18.33
N TYR A 349 -1.66 -14.92 -17.25
CA TYR A 349 -1.99 -14.50 -15.88
C TYR A 349 -1.87 -12.98 -15.70
N ARG A 350 -0.84 -12.35 -16.29
CA ARG A 350 -0.72 -10.88 -16.28
C ARG A 350 -1.85 -10.21 -17.05
N GLU A 351 -2.26 -10.76 -18.18
CA GLU A 351 -3.34 -10.20 -19.00
C GLU A 351 -4.71 -10.35 -18.32
N GLU A 352 -4.97 -11.48 -17.66
CA GLU A 352 -6.18 -11.72 -16.85
C GLU A 352 -6.26 -10.82 -15.61
N ASP A 353 -5.15 -10.59 -14.89
CA ASP A 353 -5.14 -9.72 -13.70
C ASP A 353 -5.14 -8.22 -14.06
N MET A 354 -4.49 -7.83 -15.16
CA MET A 354 -4.39 -6.42 -15.55
C MET A 354 -5.63 -5.90 -16.28
N ARG A 355 -6.37 -6.77 -16.97
CA ARG A 355 -7.57 -6.35 -17.71
C ARG A 355 -8.66 -5.74 -16.80
N PRO A 356 -9.04 -6.35 -15.66
CA PRO A 356 -9.98 -5.75 -14.71
C PRO A 356 -9.50 -4.40 -14.15
N LEU A 357 -8.18 -4.24 -13.95
CA LEU A 357 -7.61 -2.97 -13.49
C LEU A 357 -7.67 -1.88 -14.56
N CYS A 358 -7.43 -2.22 -15.83
CA CYS A 358 -7.59 -1.32 -16.96
C CYS A 358 -9.06 -0.90 -17.15
N ASP A 359 -10.00 -1.84 -16.99
CA ASP A 359 -11.44 -1.58 -17.07
C ASP A 359 -11.88 -0.67 -15.91
N LEU A 360 -11.44 -0.96 -14.69
CA LEU A 360 -11.69 -0.13 -13.51
C LEU A 360 -11.10 1.27 -13.67
N TYR A 361 -9.88 1.39 -14.21
CA TYR A 361 -9.25 2.68 -14.48
C TYR A 361 -10.06 3.51 -15.49
N THR A 362 -10.57 2.87 -16.54
CA THR A 362 -11.42 3.51 -17.55
C THR A 362 -12.76 3.95 -16.96
N GLN A 363 -13.35 3.14 -16.09
CA GLN A 363 -14.57 3.48 -15.35
C GLN A 363 -14.34 4.66 -14.38
N LEU A 364 -13.23 4.68 -13.64
CA LEU A 364 -12.91 5.78 -12.73
C LEU A 364 -12.66 7.09 -13.50
N LEU A 365 -12.08 7.02 -14.70
CA LEU A 365 -11.92 8.18 -15.57
C LEU A 365 -13.26 8.72 -16.06
N SER A 366 -14.21 7.86 -16.43
CA SER A 366 -15.55 8.29 -16.85
C SER A 366 -16.34 8.88 -15.69
N GLU A 367 -16.31 8.25 -14.51
CA GLU A 367 -16.91 8.79 -13.28
C GLU A 367 -16.32 10.15 -12.91
N ARG A 368 -14.99 10.31 -12.99
CA ARG A 368 -14.33 11.58 -12.73
C ARG A 368 -14.84 12.67 -13.66
N LYS A 369 -15.02 12.37 -14.96
CA LYS A 369 -15.58 13.31 -15.93
C LYS A 369 -17.02 13.70 -15.55
N ILE A 370 -17.86 12.74 -15.18
CA ILE A 370 -19.25 12.99 -14.76
C ILE A 370 -19.32 13.84 -13.49
N ARG A 371 -18.52 13.51 -12.47
CA ARG A 371 -18.49 14.29 -11.23
C ARG A 371 -17.98 15.70 -11.46
N LYS A 372 -16.99 15.88 -12.34
CA LYS A 372 -16.49 17.19 -12.73
C LYS A 372 -17.57 18.04 -13.39
N THR A 373 -18.30 17.50 -14.37
CA THR A 373 -19.39 18.24 -15.02
C THR A 373 -20.53 18.56 -14.07
N LYS A 374 -20.82 17.70 -13.09
CA LYS A 374 -21.79 18.01 -12.03
C LYS A 374 -21.31 19.17 -11.15
N LEU A 375 -20.05 19.13 -10.70
CA LEU A 375 -19.46 20.20 -9.89
C LEU A 375 -19.48 21.54 -10.62
N ASP A 376 -19.13 21.55 -11.91
CA ASP A 376 -19.14 22.76 -12.73
C ASP A 376 -20.57 23.34 -12.82
N LYS A 377 -21.59 22.49 -13.02
CA LYS A 377 -23.01 22.91 -13.01
C LYS A 377 -23.48 23.45 -11.65
N ASP A 378 -23.08 22.79 -10.57
CA ASP A 378 -23.44 23.21 -9.21
C ASP A 378 -22.78 24.56 -8.88
N GLN A 379 -21.54 24.78 -9.34
CA GLN A 379 -20.83 26.05 -9.22
C GLN A 379 -21.52 27.17 -10.00
N ASP A 380 -21.95 26.91 -11.23
CA ASP A 380 -22.70 27.87 -12.04
C ASP A 380 -24.03 28.24 -11.37
N CYS A 381 -24.75 27.25 -10.84
CA CYS A 381 -25.99 27.48 -10.08
C CYS A 381 -25.74 28.32 -8.82
N PHE A 382 -24.66 28.04 -8.08
CA PHE A 382 -24.28 28.81 -6.91
C PHE A 382 -23.95 30.27 -7.27
N ASN A 383 -23.22 30.49 -8.35
CA ASN A 383 -22.88 31.82 -8.84
C ASN A 383 -24.15 32.60 -9.23
N GLU A 384 -25.11 31.95 -9.91
CA GLU A 384 -26.40 32.55 -10.26
C GLU A 384 -27.20 32.95 -9.02
N LYS A 385 -27.27 32.07 -8.00
CA LYS A 385 -27.92 32.38 -6.72
C LYS A 385 -27.25 33.53 -5.98
N CYS A 386 -25.92 33.60 -6.00
CA CYS A 386 -25.18 34.72 -5.42
C CYS A 386 -25.49 36.04 -6.12
N LEU A 387 -25.57 36.05 -7.45
CA LEU A 387 -25.98 37.23 -8.22
C LEU A 387 -27.39 37.69 -7.85
N LYS A 388 -28.36 36.76 -7.77
CA LYS A 388 -29.73 37.07 -7.34
C LYS A 388 -29.78 37.65 -5.93
N ARG A 389 -29.05 37.06 -4.98
CA ARG A 389 -28.95 37.56 -3.60
C ARG A 389 -28.37 38.96 -3.56
N ASN A 390 -27.28 39.22 -4.29
CA ASN A 390 -26.64 40.52 -4.32
C ASN A 390 -27.57 41.59 -4.91
N LYS A 391 -28.36 41.23 -5.94
CA LYS A 391 -29.39 42.12 -6.50
C LYS A 391 -30.47 42.44 -5.46
N LEU A 392 -31.02 41.42 -4.79
CA LEU A 392 -32.03 41.62 -3.75
C LEU A 392 -31.49 42.48 -2.59
N GLN A 393 -30.23 42.28 -2.19
CA GLN A 393 -29.58 43.08 -1.17
C GLN A 393 -29.45 44.55 -1.58
N ALA A 394 -29.15 44.83 -2.85
CA ALA A 394 -29.13 46.20 -3.37
C ALA A 394 -30.54 46.82 -3.38
N ASP A 395 -31.55 46.06 -3.77
CA ASP A 395 -32.95 46.52 -3.75
C ASP A 395 -33.43 46.81 -2.32
N VAL A 396 -33.13 45.93 -1.35
CA VAL A 396 -33.44 46.15 0.08
C VAL A 396 -32.77 47.42 0.58
N LYS A 397 -31.47 47.60 0.31
CA LYS A 397 -30.74 48.79 0.74
C LYS A 397 -31.36 50.07 0.16
N LYS A 398 -31.78 50.04 -1.11
CA LYS A 398 -32.47 51.17 -1.74
C LYS A 398 -33.80 51.49 -1.05
N ILE A 399 -34.60 50.47 -0.73
CA ILE A 399 -35.88 50.65 -0.03
C ILE A 399 -35.64 51.19 1.39
N GLU A 400 -34.61 50.72 2.10
CA GLU A 400 -34.22 51.24 3.41
C GLU A 400 -33.86 52.72 3.32
N GLU A 401 -33.05 53.11 2.33
CA GLU A 401 -32.68 54.52 2.08
C GLU A 401 -33.93 55.38 1.77
N GLU A 402 -34.82 54.92 0.89
CA GLU A 402 -36.10 55.58 0.57
C GLU A 402 -37.00 55.71 1.81
N THR A 403 -37.07 54.68 2.65
CA THR A 403 -37.87 54.65 3.88
C THR A 403 -37.33 55.64 4.91
N VAL A 404 -36.01 55.71 5.09
CA VAL A 404 -35.37 56.68 5.98
C VAL A 404 -35.66 58.11 5.52
N ILE A 405 -35.57 58.40 4.22
CA ILE A 405 -35.92 59.71 3.65
C ILE A 405 -37.39 60.05 3.94
N PHE A 406 -38.31 59.09 3.73
CA PHE A 406 -39.73 59.28 4.01
C PHE A 406 -40.01 59.56 5.48
N ILE A 407 -39.44 58.77 6.41
CA ILE A 407 -39.60 58.97 7.85
C ILE A 407 -39.09 60.35 8.27
N ASN A 408 -37.93 60.78 7.76
CA ASN A 408 -37.38 62.09 8.05
C ASN A 408 -38.30 63.22 7.57
N SER A 409 -38.90 63.08 6.38
CA SER A 409 -39.89 64.04 5.85
C SER A 409 -41.15 64.11 6.70
N CYS A 410 -41.67 62.97 7.16
CA CYS A 410 -42.81 62.93 8.08
C CYS A 410 -42.46 63.60 9.42
N GLN A 411 -41.28 63.33 9.97
CA GLN A 411 -40.82 63.91 11.22
C GLN A 411 -40.67 65.44 11.10
N GLU A 412 -40.10 65.92 9.99
CA GLU A 412 -39.98 67.36 9.71
C GLU A 412 -41.35 68.03 9.62
N THR A 413 -42.30 67.40 8.91
CA THR A 413 -43.68 67.90 8.80
C THR A 413 -44.35 67.97 10.17
N TYR A 414 -44.25 66.92 10.97
CA TYR A 414 -44.78 66.88 12.34
C TYR A 414 -44.17 67.98 13.22
N ASN A 415 -42.85 68.13 13.18
CA ASN A 415 -42.15 69.18 13.94
C ASN A 415 -42.62 70.58 13.52
N ASN A 416 -42.83 70.81 12.22
CA ASN A 416 -43.35 72.08 11.69
C ASN A 416 -44.79 72.35 12.15
N GLU A 417 -45.66 71.34 12.16
CA GLU A 417 -47.03 71.46 12.70
C GLU A 417 -47.04 71.80 14.20
N ILE A 418 -46.22 71.13 15.00
CA ILE A 418 -46.07 71.41 16.43
C ILE A 418 -45.55 72.83 16.66
N ALA A 419 -44.54 73.28 15.89
CA ALA A 419 -44.03 74.64 15.98
C ALA A 419 -45.10 75.69 15.63
N ASN A 420 -45.90 75.44 14.59
CA ASN A 420 -47.03 76.30 14.21
C ASN A 420 -48.10 76.36 15.31
N LEU A 421 -48.47 75.21 15.89
CA LEU A 421 -49.44 75.16 16.99
C LEU A 421 -48.95 75.91 18.24
N LEU A 422 -47.67 75.76 18.60
CA LEU A 422 -47.04 76.50 19.69
C LEU A 422 -47.05 78.02 19.41
N THR A 423 -46.81 78.42 18.17
CA THR A 423 -46.86 79.83 17.75
C THR A 423 -48.27 80.40 17.89
N ILE A 424 -49.30 79.66 17.43
CA ILE A 424 -50.71 80.06 17.58
C ILE A 424 -51.11 80.14 19.05
N LEU A 425 -50.73 79.15 19.86
CA LEU A 425 -51.02 79.13 21.29
C LEU A 425 -50.37 80.33 22.00
N THR A 426 -49.10 80.61 21.68
CA THR A 426 -48.37 81.77 22.21
C THR A 426 -49.06 83.08 21.84
N ALA A 427 -49.45 83.25 20.57
CA ALA A 427 -50.18 84.44 20.11
C ALA A 427 -51.56 84.62 20.81
N ARG A 428 -52.28 83.52 21.06
CA ARG A 428 -53.55 83.56 21.82
C ARG A 428 -53.31 83.94 23.28
N MET A 429 -52.27 83.39 23.91
CA MET A 429 -51.92 83.73 25.29
C MET A 429 -51.50 85.19 25.43
N THR A 430 -50.69 85.71 24.51
CA THR A 430 -50.28 87.14 24.52
C THR A 430 -51.46 88.07 24.22
N SER A 431 -52.35 87.72 23.28
CA SER A 431 -53.58 88.48 23.02
C SER A 431 -54.53 88.49 24.23
N SER A 432 -54.71 87.33 24.89
CA SER A 432 -55.52 87.24 26.12
C SER A 432 -54.92 88.07 27.26
N ALA A 433 -53.60 88.00 27.45
CA ALA A 433 -52.90 88.82 28.43
C ALA A 433 -53.04 90.32 28.13
N PHE A 434 -52.92 90.72 26.86
CA PHE A 434 -53.11 92.09 26.41
C PHE A 434 -54.55 92.58 26.66
N HIS A 435 -55.57 91.77 26.36
CA HIS A 435 -56.97 92.11 26.65
C HIS A 435 -57.23 92.28 28.14
N LYS A 436 -56.65 91.42 28.99
CA LYS A 436 -56.74 91.56 30.45
C LYS A 436 -56.08 92.85 30.95
N LEU A 437 -54.92 93.21 30.42
CA LEU A 437 -54.26 94.49 30.72
C LEU A 437 -55.10 95.69 30.28
N CYS A 438 -55.67 95.65 29.07
CA CYS A 438 -56.57 96.70 28.58
C CYS A 438 -57.85 96.83 29.43
N ALA A 439 -58.41 95.72 29.90
CA ALA A 439 -59.56 95.73 30.80
C ALA A 439 -59.21 96.36 32.16
N LEU A 440 -58.04 96.05 32.72
CA LEU A 440 -57.54 96.67 33.96
C LEU A 440 -57.31 98.18 33.79
N VAL A 441 -56.73 98.61 32.65
CA VAL A 441 -56.53 100.03 32.35
C VAL A 441 -57.87 100.76 32.21
N ARG A 442 -58.88 100.16 31.57
CA ARG A 442 -60.23 100.75 31.48
C ARG A 442 -60.95 100.80 32.82
N TYR A 443 -60.76 99.79 33.69
CA TYR A 443 -61.34 99.76 35.02
C TYR A 443 -60.80 100.90 35.90
N ASN A 444 -59.51 101.20 35.79
CA ASN A 444 -58.91 102.35 36.48
C ASN A 444 -59.36 103.71 35.91
N GLN A 445 -59.68 103.78 34.61
CA GLN A 445 -60.23 105.00 33.99
C GLN A 445 -61.71 105.26 34.30
N GLN A 446 -62.48 104.24 34.73
CA GLN A 446 -63.90 104.40 35.12
C GLN A 446 -64.09 104.73 36.62
N GLN A 447 -63.01 104.87 37.40
CA GLN A 447 -63.08 105.24 38.82
C GLN A 447 -62.83 106.73 39.13
N GLU A 448 -62.73 107.58 38.12
CA GLU A 448 -62.85 109.04 38.31
C GLU A 448 -64.21 109.49 37.80
N ILE A 449 -65.32 109.24 38.52
CA ILE A 449 -66.37 110.22 38.90
C ILE A 449 -67.22 109.59 40.03
N THR A 450 -67.34 110.34 41.13
CA THR A 450 -68.31 110.31 42.25
C THR A 450 -68.04 109.44 43.51
N PRO A 451 -68.07 110.04 44.73
CA PRO A 451 -67.67 109.42 45.99
C PRO A 451 -68.86 108.95 46.87
N GLN A 452 -68.52 108.37 48.04
CA GLN A 452 -69.38 107.88 49.15
C GLN A 452 -70.05 106.51 48.90
N GLN A 453 -70.10 105.55 49.82
CA GLN A 453 -70.02 105.58 51.28
C GLN A 453 -69.68 104.16 51.80
N GLU A 454 -69.17 104.11 53.02
CA GLU A 454 -68.73 102.94 53.78
C GLU A 454 -69.77 101.82 53.96
N SER A 455 -69.33 100.56 53.91
CA SER A 455 -69.64 99.56 54.95
C SER A 455 -68.80 98.29 54.80
N SER A 456 -67.98 98.03 55.82
CA SER A 456 -67.85 96.74 56.52
C SER A 456 -68.21 95.46 55.76
N SER A 457 -67.22 94.60 55.48
CA SER A 457 -67.14 93.23 56.04
C SER A 457 -66.05 92.39 55.37
N GLN A 458 -65.37 91.61 56.21
CA GLN A 458 -64.71 90.33 55.92
C GLN A 458 -63.47 90.32 55.01
N VAL A 459 -62.33 90.21 55.70
CA VAL A 459 -61.08 89.62 55.20
C VAL A 459 -61.37 88.19 54.73
N ALA A 460 -61.58 88.00 53.43
CA ALA A 460 -61.45 86.71 52.79
C ALA A 460 -60.06 86.63 52.16
N GLN A 461 -59.22 85.76 52.73
CA GLN A 461 -57.98 85.32 52.09
C GLN A 461 -58.34 84.77 50.70
N LEU A 462 -57.89 85.46 49.65
CA LEU A 462 -57.81 84.92 48.30
C LEU A 462 -56.80 83.77 48.31
N GLN A 463 -57.26 82.57 48.67
CA GLN A 463 -56.65 81.34 48.19
C GLN A 463 -56.83 81.32 46.68
N ILE A 464 -55.78 81.72 45.96
CA ILE A 464 -55.63 81.36 44.55
C ILE A 464 -55.47 79.84 44.55
N ASP A 465 -56.59 79.13 44.36
CA ASP A 465 -56.58 77.70 44.08
C ASP A 465 -55.96 77.49 42.70
N MET A 466 -54.62 77.38 42.68
CA MET A 466 -53.84 76.86 41.56
C MET A 466 -54.11 75.35 41.41
N ARG A 467 -55.38 74.95 41.31
CA ARG A 467 -55.79 73.67 40.75
C ARG A 467 -55.88 73.78 39.24
N THR A 468 -54.74 74.06 38.62
CA THR A 468 -54.46 73.44 37.32
C THR A 468 -54.40 71.93 37.57
N PRO A 469 -55.18 71.09 36.87
CA PRO A 469 -54.90 69.66 36.88
C PRO A 469 -53.54 69.50 36.23
N PHE A 470 -52.53 69.34 37.08
CA PHE A 470 -51.23 68.79 36.69
C PHE A 470 -51.54 67.37 36.23
N VAL A 471 -51.92 67.22 34.96
CA VAL A 471 -51.78 65.94 34.29
C VAL A 471 -50.28 65.79 34.11
N PRO A 472 -49.62 64.79 34.74
CA PRO A 472 -48.24 64.53 34.45
C PRO A 472 -48.19 64.13 32.96
N TYR A 473 -47.68 65.02 32.11
CA TYR A 473 -47.15 64.59 30.84
C TYR A 473 -46.05 63.59 31.19
N LYS A 474 -46.35 62.29 31.01
CA LYS A 474 -45.34 61.25 30.96
C LYS A 474 -44.36 61.65 29.86
N ARG A 475 -43.24 62.21 30.29
CA ARG A 475 -42.04 62.36 29.48
C ARG A 475 -41.38 60.98 29.43
N SER A 476 -41.91 60.08 28.60
CA SER A 476 -41.26 58.84 28.17
C SER A 476 -42.19 58.03 27.25
N VAL A 477 -42.24 58.38 25.96
CA VAL A 477 -42.52 57.42 24.87
C VAL A 477 -41.38 57.51 23.83
N LEU A 478 -40.17 57.74 24.31
CA LEU A 478 -38.93 57.65 23.54
C LEU A 478 -37.83 56.97 24.35
N GLU A 479 -38.20 56.02 25.21
CA GLU A 479 -37.25 55.17 25.92
C GLU A 479 -37.95 53.86 26.34
N GLU A 480 -38.41 53.10 25.35
CA GLU A 480 -38.60 51.64 25.46
C GLU A 480 -38.14 51.05 24.12
N ILE A 481 -36.82 51.07 23.90
CA ILE A 481 -36.18 50.05 23.08
C ILE A 481 -36.19 48.79 23.96
N PRO A 482 -36.69 47.63 23.47
CA PRO A 482 -36.62 46.39 24.21
C PRO A 482 -35.17 46.10 24.64
N GLN A 483 -34.97 45.82 25.93
CA GLN A 483 -33.74 45.22 26.48
C GLN A 483 -33.58 43.76 26.02
N GLU A 484 -33.63 43.51 24.72
CA GLU A 484 -33.32 42.22 24.09
C GLU A 484 -32.11 42.31 23.13
N VAL A 485 -31.31 43.39 23.18
CA VAL A 485 -30.10 43.52 22.34
C VAL A 485 -28.82 43.89 23.11
N ALA A 486 -28.83 43.92 24.46
CA ALA A 486 -27.66 44.36 25.24
C ALA A 486 -27.02 43.31 26.17
N GLN A 487 -27.28 42.01 25.98
CA GLN A 487 -26.56 40.93 26.68
C GLN A 487 -26.05 39.86 25.71
N LEU A 488 -25.22 40.29 24.75
CA LEU A 488 -24.19 39.48 24.14
C LEU A 488 -22.87 40.26 24.14
N GLN A 489 -22.41 40.60 25.34
CA GLN A 489 -20.99 40.84 25.59
C GLN A 489 -20.49 39.74 26.52
N ILE A 490 -20.57 38.51 26.00
CA ILE A 490 -19.75 37.42 26.51
C ILE A 490 -18.35 37.64 25.95
N ASP A 491 -17.46 37.81 26.90
CA ASP A 491 -16.01 37.71 26.86
C ASP A 491 -15.55 36.59 25.90
N MET A 492 -15.13 36.98 24.70
CA MET A 492 -14.30 36.16 23.81
C MET A 492 -12.83 36.61 23.97
N ARG A 493 -12.32 36.59 25.20
CA ARG A 493 -10.90 36.33 25.43
C ARG A 493 -10.65 34.84 25.22
N THR A 494 -10.46 34.45 23.96
CA THR A 494 -9.64 33.29 23.62
C THR A 494 -8.27 33.75 23.12
N PRO A 495 -7.20 33.04 23.45
CA PRO A 495 -5.84 33.49 23.24
C PRO A 495 -5.49 33.57 21.76
N PHE A 496 -4.85 34.68 21.41
CA PHE A 496 -4.09 34.89 20.19
C PHE A 496 -3.04 33.77 20.07
N VAL A 497 -3.32 32.74 19.26
CA VAL A 497 -2.31 31.80 18.77
C VAL A 497 -1.95 32.24 17.35
N PRO A 498 -0.71 32.67 17.08
CA PRO A 498 -0.34 33.14 15.76
C PRO A 498 -0.21 31.94 14.81
N TYR A 499 -1.20 31.75 13.94
CA TYR A 499 -1.01 30.87 12.79
C TYR A 499 -0.02 31.51 11.83
N LYS A 500 1.20 30.98 11.89
CA LYS A 500 2.28 31.16 10.92
C LYS A 500 1.75 31.09 9.48
N ARG A 501 2.11 32.11 8.69
CA ARG A 501 2.28 32.01 7.24
C ARG A 501 2.97 30.67 6.89
N ARG A 502 2.26 29.75 6.24
CA ARG A 502 2.85 28.83 5.25
C ARG A 502 2.52 29.45 3.89
N MET A 503 3.34 30.35 3.37
CA MET A 503 4.51 30.03 2.52
C MET A 503 4.18 28.94 1.51
N SER A 504 4.09 29.42 0.27
CA SER A 504 4.03 28.70 -1.00
C SER A 504 4.84 27.42 -1.03
N LEU A 505 4.22 26.29 -1.41
CA LEU A 505 4.93 25.20 -2.06
C LEU A 505 5.13 25.54 -3.55
N LYS A 506 6.03 26.48 -3.81
CA LYS A 506 6.88 26.49 -4.99
C LYS A 506 8.30 26.39 -4.46
N GLU A 507 9.11 25.56 -5.13
CA GLU A 507 10.55 25.34 -4.88
C GLU A 507 10.94 24.42 -3.71
N TYR A 508 11.06 23.13 -4.02
CA TYR A 508 12.26 22.36 -3.65
C TYR A 508 12.65 21.47 -4.83
N ARG A 509 13.27 22.10 -5.83
CA ARG A 509 14.16 21.44 -6.79
C ARG A 509 15.51 21.30 -6.08
N ARG A 510 15.74 20.21 -5.37
CA ARG A 510 17.12 19.83 -5.01
C ARG A 510 17.69 19.05 -6.18
N LYS A 511 18.58 19.72 -6.90
CA LYS A 511 19.64 19.12 -7.71
C LYS A 511 20.43 18.14 -6.84
N PRO A 512 20.87 17.01 -7.40
CA PRO A 512 22.23 16.57 -7.26
C PRO A 512 23.00 17.01 -8.52
N SER A 513 23.86 18.01 -8.36
CA SER A 513 25.14 18.10 -9.08
C SER A 513 26.06 17.05 -8.41
N VAL A 514 26.83 16.20 -9.08
CA VAL A 514 27.93 16.45 -10.02
C VAL A 514 28.31 15.09 -10.68
N LEU A 515 28.94 15.13 -11.85
CA LEU A 515 29.49 14.06 -12.71
C LEU A 515 28.46 13.40 -13.65
N GLU A 516 28.61 13.36 -14.96
CA GLU A 516 29.74 13.65 -15.84
C GLU A 516 29.19 13.87 -17.26
N GLU A 517 29.78 14.80 -17.99
CA GLU A 517 29.44 15.12 -19.38
C GLU A 517 29.78 13.94 -20.31
N ILE A 518 28.83 13.52 -21.15
CA ILE A 518 29.14 12.86 -22.43
C ILE A 518 28.29 13.53 -23.52
N PRO A 519 28.86 13.99 -24.65
CA PRO A 519 28.16 14.85 -25.60
C PRO A 519 27.18 14.07 -26.48
N GLN A 520 26.00 14.63 -26.71
CA GLN A 520 25.13 14.24 -27.82
C GLN A 520 25.75 14.72 -29.13
N GLY A 521 26.43 13.81 -29.81
CA GLY A 521 26.79 13.95 -31.22
C GLY A 521 25.58 13.72 -32.11
N ASN A 522 25.16 14.78 -32.80
CA ASN A 522 24.35 14.71 -34.00
C ASN A 522 25.03 13.82 -35.05
N LEU A 523 24.41 12.72 -35.46
CA LEU A 523 24.66 12.14 -36.79
C LEU A 523 23.32 11.72 -37.40
N SER A 524 22.76 12.68 -38.15
CA SER A 524 21.91 12.41 -39.29
C SER A 524 22.75 11.73 -40.37
N LEU A 525 22.35 10.55 -40.83
CA LEU A 525 22.71 10.07 -42.15
C LEU A 525 21.57 9.23 -42.70
N LYS A 526 20.83 9.87 -43.62
CA LYS A 526 20.06 9.24 -44.68
C LYS A 526 21.04 8.48 -45.59
N ASP A 527 20.69 7.27 -45.98
CA ASP A 527 20.63 6.84 -47.38
C ASP A 527 20.06 5.40 -47.41
N LYS A 528 18.90 5.20 -48.05
CA LYS A 528 18.77 4.63 -49.39
C LYS A 528 19.47 3.28 -49.52
N PHE A 529 18.70 2.21 -49.66
CA PHE A 529 18.78 1.34 -50.84
C PHE A 529 17.51 0.50 -50.97
N SER A 530 16.95 0.57 -52.19
CA SER A 530 15.85 -0.21 -52.70
C SER A 530 16.24 -1.66 -52.98
N ALA A 531 15.23 -2.51 -52.87
CA ALA A 531 14.83 -3.59 -53.80
C ALA A 531 15.76 -4.80 -54.03
N VAL A 532 15.11 -5.96 -53.98
CA VAL A 532 14.96 -6.97 -55.06
C VAL A 532 14.99 -8.38 -54.43
N SER A 533 13.84 -9.02 -54.46
CA SER A 533 13.69 -10.47 -54.40
C SER A 533 14.00 -11.05 -55.78
N PRO A 534 14.68 -12.21 -55.86
CA PRO A 534 14.55 -13.07 -57.03
C PRO A 534 13.91 -14.41 -56.68
N GLU A 535 13.01 -14.77 -57.58
CA GLU A 535 12.36 -16.06 -57.74
C GLU A 535 13.36 -17.17 -58.08
N ASP A 536 13.11 -18.33 -57.47
CA ASP A 536 12.91 -19.64 -58.10
C ASP A 536 13.66 -19.98 -59.41
N LYS A 537 14.45 -21.07 -59.34
CA LYS A 537 14.62 -22.10 -60.38
C LYS A 537 15.58 -23.20 -59.93
N GLY A 538 15.14 -24.45 -60.04
CA GLY A 538 16.05 -25.54 -60.46
C GLY A 538 16.07 -26.80 -59.59
N ILE A 539 15.06 -27.64 -59.81
CA ILE A 539 15.00 -29.09 -59.53
C ILE A 539 16.23 -29.82 -60.10
N ILE A 540 16.86 -30.72 -59.32
CA ILE A 540 17.32 -32.07 -59.73
C ILE A 540 17.34 -33.01 -58.50
N GLU A 541 16.41 -33.97 -58.48
CA GLU A 541 16.39 -35.25 -57.74
C GLU A 541 17.30 -36.30 -58.45
N PRO A 542 17.50 -37.56 -58.00
CA PRO A 542 17.22 -38.21 -56.70
C PRO A 542 18.37 -39.17 -56.25
N ALA A 543 18.20 -39.86 -55.12
CA ALA A 543 18.13 -41.33 -55.05
C ALA A 543 17.99 -41.82 -53.60
N GLN A 544 16.83 -42.42 -53.31
CA GLN A 544 16.64 -43.37 -52.23
C GLN A 544 17.39 -44.66 -52.56
N ASP A 545 17.91 -45.36 -51.56
CA ASP A 545 17.61 -46.79 -51.42
C ASP A 545 17.84 -47.32 -50.01
N GLN A 546 16.91 -48.19 -49.64
CA GLN A 546 16.78 -48.94 -48.40
C GLN A 546 17.82 -50.08 -48.32
N LEU A 547 18.13 -50.55 -47.12
CA LEU A 547 18.43 -51.96 -46.77
C LEU A 547 18.61 -52.01 -45.23
N GLN A 548 17.60 -52.41 -44.46
CA GLN A 548 17.25 -53.77 -44.03
C GLN A 548 18.15 -54.37 -42.93
N ASP A 549 17.46 -54.77 -41.85
CA ASP A 549 17.84 -55.64 -40.75
C ASP A 549 18.67 -56.87 -41.15
N ASN A 550 19.57 -57.30 -40.25
CA ASN A 550 19.54 -58.68 -39.75
C ASN A 550 20.42 -58.95 -38.50
N SER A 551 19.81 -59.74 -37.62
CA SER A 551 20.33 -60.79 -36.73
C SER A 551 21.16 -60.48 -35.47
N SER A 552 20.45 -60.59 -34.34
CA SER A 552 20.73 -61.46 -33.18
C SER A 552 21.96 -62.39 -33.20
N MET A 553 22.71 -62.44 -32.08
CA MET A 553 22.79 -63.65 -31.22
C MET A 553 23.65 -63.45 -29.95
N GLU A 554 23.10 -63.95 -28.85
CA GLU A 554 23.69 -64.74 -27.75
C GLU A 554 24.86 -64.21 -26.90
N GLU A 555 24.49 -63.78 -25.68
CA GLU A 555 24.84 -64.38 -24.39
C GLU A 555 26.00 -65.40 -24.32
N SER A 556 27.06 -65.08 -23.55
CA SER A 556 27.90 -66.09 -22.91
C SER A 556 28.50 -65.57 -21.60
N THR A 557 28.06 -66.21 -20.52
CA THR A 557 28.64 -66.20 -19.17
C THR A 557 29.85 -67.14 -19.12
N ALA A 558 30.99 -66.71 -18.58
CA ALA A 558 31.95 -67.63 -17.95
C ALA A 558 32.90 -66.92 -16.97
N ARG A 559 32.80 -67.34 -15.70
CA ARG A 559 33.84 -67.23 -14.66
C ARG A 559 35.06 -68.08 -15.05
N LYS A 560 36.28 -67.64 -14.68
CA LYS A 560 37.16 -68.40 -13.77
C LYS A 560 38.48 -67.68 -13.47
N ASP A 561 38.73 -67.65 -12.17
CA ASP A 561 39.96 -67.50 -11.41
C ASP A 561 41.24 -68.02 -12.05
N THR A 562 42.37 -67.37 -11.73
CA THR A 562 43.51 -67.88 -10.92
C THR A 562 44.87 -67.40 -11.47
N ILE A 563 45.81 -67.23 -10.53
CA ILE A 563 47.28 -67.12 -10.65
C ILE A 563 47.79 -65.66 -10.67
N GLU A 564 48.04 -65.03 -9.51
CA GLU A 564 49.16 -65.25 -8.56
C GLU A 564 50.53 -64.93 -9.19
N ILE A 565 51.26 -63.95 -8.60
CA ILE A 565 52.71 -63.95 -8.31
C ILE A 565 53.27 -62.51 -8.18
N LEU A 566 53.71 -62.22 -6.96
CA LEU A 566 54.83 -61.36 -6.53
C LEU A 566 54.75 -59.83 -6.69
N LEU A 567 54.64 -59.14 -5.54
CA LEU A 567 55.67 -58.18 -5.11
C LEU A 567 55.58 -57.95 -3.58
N ILE A 568 56.37 -58.73 -2.86
CA ILE A 568 56.89 -58.38 -1.53
C ILE A 568 58.03 -57.37 -1.76
N ILE A 569 58.27 -56.53 -0.75
CA ILE A 569 59.43 -55.63 -0.52
C ILE A 569 59.12 -54.18 -0.99
N HIS A 570 59.01 -53.17 -0.12
CA HIS A 570 59.93 -52.84 0.97
C HIS A 570 59.25 -52.16 2.19
N LYS A 571 59.63 -52.66 3.38
CA LYS A 571 59.61 -52.02 4.71
C LYS A 571 59.67 -50.48 4.70
N LYS A 572 58.70 -49.80 5.31
CA LYS A 572 58.75 -49.32 6.71
C LYS A 572 57.37 -48.87 7.17
#